data_AF-V4Q2C7-F1
#
_entry.id   AF-V4Q2C7-F1
#
_cell.length_a   1.000
_cell.length_b   1.000
_cell.length_c   1.000
_cell.angle_alpha   90.00
_cell.angle_beta   90.00
_cell.angle_gamma   90.00
#
_symmetry.space_group_name_H-M   'P 1'
#
loop_
_entity.id
_entity.type
_entity.pdbx_description
1 polymer ?
#
loop_
_entity_poly.entity_id
_entity_poly.type
_entity_poly.pdbx_seq_one_letter_code
_entity_poly.pdbx_strand_id
1 'polypeptide(L)'
;MLAQQIIRSQPRQLLGDSPAVLGEALNDGVNLSVWQRQLPLHIAEFADTLLALAEPLAESLTLEPTGDGELQLPTLAAAYRDLAGHAGFVADVAWLVRAFSCLVDARRIGLRLRMLDKPMCPRFHVDHVPLRLITTYAGAGSERLREGDMQRRRLGDPSCHPAARGWRRGVVQGGEMAG
;
A
#
# COMPACT_ATOMS: atom_id res chain seq x y z
N MET A 1 18.44 -15.03 39.71
CA MET A 1 17.46 -14.22 38.97
C MET A 1 17.24 -14.88 37.62
N LEU A 2 16.08 -15.49 37.40
CA LEU A 2 15.73 -16.15 36.14
C LEU A 2 15.43 -15.07 35.10
N ALA A 3 16.23 -15.03 34.03
CA ALA A 3 15.94 -14.24 32.85
C ALA A 3 14.63 -14.77 32.25
N GLN A 4 13.55 -13.99 32.34
CA GLN A 4 12.34 -14.27 31.59
C GLN A 4 12.71 -14.27 30.11
N GLN A 5 12.73 -15.46 29.54
CA GLN A 5 12.87 -15.68 28.13
C GLN A 5 11.66 -15.02 27.49
N ILE A 6 11.85 -13.81 26.96
CA ILE A 6 10.81 -13.10 26.20
C ILE A 6 10.52 -14.00 25.01
N ILE A 7 9.45 -14.81 25.12
CA ILE A 7 8.88 -15.52 23.99
C ILE A 7 8.36 -14.40 23.07
N ARG A 8 9.17 -14.00 22.10
CA ARG A 8 8.72 -13.09 21.05
C ARG A 8 7.71 -13.88 20.24
N SER A 9 6.43 -13.61 20.47
CA SER A 9 5.33 -14.13 19.66
C SER A 9 5.67 -13.92 18.19
N GLN A 10 5.54 -14.98 17.38
CA GLN A 10 5.74 -14.82 15.94
C GLN A 10 4.73 -13.80 15.43
N PRO A 11 5.17 -12.81 14.64
CA PRO A 11 4.27 -11.80 14.13
C PRO A 11 3.30 -12.43 13.14
N ARG A 12 2.06 -11.96 13.21
CA ARG A 12 0.91 -12.49 12.51
C ARG A 12 0.60 -11.63 11.30
N GLN A 13 0.18 -12.30 10.24
CA GLN A 13 -0.35 -11.68 9.04
C GLN A 13 -1.83 -12.00 8.94
N LEU A 14 -2.66 -10.98 8.80
CA LEU A 14 -4.12 -11.15 8.77
C LEU A 14 -4.67 -10.74 7.41
N LEU A 15 -5.64 -11.51 6.93
CA LEU A 15 -6.32 -11.29 5.66
C LEU A 15 -7.81 -11.13 5.94
N GLY A 16 -8.46 -10.23 5.21
CA GLY A 16 -9.90 -10.04 5.31
C GLY A 16 -10.46 -9.37 4.08
N ASP A 17 -11.77 -9.53 3.86
CA ASP A 17 -12.43 -9.06 2.64
C ASP A 17 -13.13 -7.69 2.85
N SER A 18 -13.06 -7.18 4.07
CA SER A 18 -13.58 -5.88 4.49
C SER A 18 -12.44 -4.95 4.91
N PRO A 19 -12.56 -3.63 4.68
CA PRO A 19 -11.57 -2.66 5.13
C PRO A 19 -11.36 -2.65 6.65
N ALA A 20 -12.30 -3.21 7.43
CA ALA A 20 -12.15 -3.35 8.89
C ALA A 20 -10.87 -4.11 9.28
N VAL A 21 -10.39 -5.03 8.43
CA VAL A 21 -9.15 -5.78 8.69
C VAL A 21 -7.93 -4.84 8.84
N LEU A 22 -7.94 -3.66 8.22
CA LEU A 22 -6.84 -2.70 8.35
C LEU A 22 -6.61 -2.26 9.81
N GLY A 23 -7.67 -2.27 10.63
CA GLY A 23 -7.61 -2.04 12.08
C GLY A 23 -6.66 -2.99 12.81
N GLU A 24 -6.56 -4.22 12.34
CA GLU A 24 -5.69 -5.24 12.95
C GLU A 24 -4.22 -4.86 12.91
N ALA A 25 -3.79 -3.98 12.00
CA ALA A 25 -2.41 -3.52 11.92
C ALA A 25 -1.96 -2.72 13.16
N LEU A 26 -2.90 -2.26 13.99
CA LEU A 26 -2.62 -1.57 15.25
C LEU A 26 -2.44 -2.53 16.44
N ASN A 27 -2.77 -3.81 16.27
CA ASN A 27 -2.68 -4.80 17.34
C ASN A 27 -1.24 -5.33 17.51
N ASP A 28 -0.80 -5.46 18.75
CA ASP A 28 0.50 -6.04 19.07
C ASP A 28 0.69 -7.42 18.41
N GLY A 29 1.87 -7.60 17.82
CA GLY A 29 2.22 -8.83 17.14
C GLY A 29 1.53 -9.03 15.78
N VAL A 30 0.82 -8.04 15.22
CA VAL A 30 0.43 -8.02 13.81
C VAL A 30 1.44 -7.18 13.05
N ASN A 31 2.11 -7.75 12.05
CA ASN A 31 3.07 -7.00 11.22
C ASN A 31 2.54 -6.68 9.82
N LEU A 32 1.40 -7.25 9.44
CA LEU A 32 0.79 -7.05 8.15
C LEU A 32 -0.70 -7.37 8.24
N SER A 33 -1.52 -6.44 7.78
CA SER A 33 -2.93 -6.65 7.50
C SER A 33 -3.21 -6.44 6.03
N VAL A 34 -3.96 -7.35 5.41
CA VAL A 34 -4.28 -7.32 3.99
C VAL A 34 -5.77 -7.36 3.77
N TRP A 35 -6.28 -6.24 3.27
CA TRP A 35 -7.62 -6.17 2.71
C TRP A 35 -7.64 -6.72 1.29
N GLN A 36 -8.36 -7.81 1.07
CA GLN A 36 -8.60 -8.42 -0.25
C GLN A 36 -9.69 -7.65 -1.01
N ARG A 37 -9.39 -6.40 -1.33
CA ARG A 37 -10.37 -5.52 -1.97
C ARG A 37 -10.68 -5.96 -3.40
N GLN A 38 -11.95 -5.82 -3.78
CA GLN A 38 -12.41 -5.91 -5.17
C GLN A 38 -12.49 -4.50 -5.73
N LEU A 39 -11.78 -4.22 -6.83
CA LEU A 39 -11.84 -2.92 -7.49
C LEU A 39 -13.11 -2.81 -8.33
N PRO A 40 -13.86 -1.70 -8.23
CA PRO A 40 -14.91 -1.39 -9.20
C PRO A 40 -14.36 -1.39 -10.63
N LEU A 41 -15.12 -1.92 -11.59
CA LEU A 41 -14.68 -2.13 -12.97
C LEU A 41 -14.11 -0.85 -13.62
N HIS A 42 -14.81 0.27 -13.49
CA HIS A 42 -14.38 1.55 -14.08
C HIS A 42 -13.04 2.06 -13.52
N ILE A 43 -12.68 1.70 -12.28
CA ILE A 43 -11.39 2.06 -11.67
C ILE A 43 -10.29 1.16 -12.21
N ALA A 44 -10.57 -0.14 -12.33
CA ALA A 44 -9.64 -1.10 -12.92
C ALA A 44 -9.35 -0.75 -14.39
N GLU A 45 -10.38 -0.44 -15.18
CA GLU A 45 -10.24 -0.04 -16.59
C GLU A 45 -9.46 1.27 -16.75
N PHE A 46 -9.68 2.25 -15.86
CA PHE A 46 -8.89 3.47 -15.84
C PHE A 46 -7.40 3.17 -15.57
N ALA A 47 -7.11 2.33 -14.58
CA ALA A 47 -5.74 1.98 -14.23
C ALA A 47 -5.04 1.18 -15.35
N ASP A 48 -5.75 0.28 -16.01
CA ASP A 48 -5.24 -0.45 -17.18
C ASP A 48 -5.00 0.51 -18.37
N THR A 49 -5.88 1.49 -18.58
CA THR A 49 -5.70 2.54 -19.59
C THR A 49 -4.46 3.37 -19.30
N LEU A 50 -4.24 3.79 -18.05
CA LEU A 50 -3.01 4.50 -17.66
C LEU A 50 -1.77 3.66 -17.98
N LEU A 51 -1.76 2.37 -17.63
CA LEU A 51 -0.64 1.48 -17.94
C LEU A 51 -0.40 1.32 -19.44
N ALA A 52 -1.46 1.33 -20.26
CA ALA A 52 -1.37 1.20 -21.71
C ALA A 52 -0.78 2.45 -22.39
N LEU A 53 -1.00 3.64 -21.83
CA LEU A 53 -0.37 4.88 -22.30
C LEU A 53 1.16 4.85 -22.14
N ALA A 54 1.67 4.08 -21.17
CA ALA A 54 3.09 3.93 -20.88
C ALA A 54 3.83 5.25 -20.61
N GLU A 55 3.10 6.27 -20.17
CA GLU A 55 3.66 7.55 -19.75
C GLU A 55 4.10 7.49 -18.27
N PRO A 56 5.23 8.12 -17.92
CA PRO A 56 5.66 8.19 -16.53
C PRO A 56 4.67 8.98 -15.67
N LEU A 57 4.14 8.33 -14.64
CA LEU A 57 3.32 8.98 -13.60
C LEU A 57 4.03 8.85 -12.25
N ALA A 58 4.38 9.98 -11.65
CA ALA A 58 4.97 10.05 -10.32
C ALA A 58 4.53 11.33 -9.61
N GLU A 59 3.63 11.19 -8.65
CA GLU A 59 3.11 12.30 -7.85
C GLU A 59 3.39 12.05 -6.36
N SER A 60 3.65 13.13 -5.63
CA SER A 60 3.83 13.10 -4.19
C SER A 60 3.14 14.31 -3.59
N LEU A 61 2.16 14.06 -2.72
CA LEU A 61 1.30 15.07 -2.12
C LEU A 61 1.36 14.96 -0.60
N THR A 62 1.28 16.09 0.08
CA THR A 62 1.04 16.14 1.53
C THR A 62 -0.38 16.61 1.73
N LEU A 63 -1.19 15.78 2.39
CA LEU A 63 -2.62 15.97 2.53
C LEU A 63 -2.96 16.21 4.00
N GLU A 64 -3.89 17.12 4.25
CA GLU A 64 -4.46 17.37 5.57
C GLU A 64 -5.96 17.05 5.50
N PRO A 65 -6.34 15.77 5.62
CA PRO A 65 -7.74 15.34 5.62
C PRO A 65 -8.43 15.83 6.90
N THR A 66 -8.79 17.11 6.91
CA THR A 66 -9.44 17.79 8.02
C THR A 66 -10.95 17.86 7.81
N GLY A 67 -11.70 17.74 8.91
CA GLY A 67 -13.16 17.82 8.92
C GLY A 67 -13.87 16.54 8.45
N ASP A 68 -15.20 16.58 8.55
CA ASP A 68 -16.07 15.41 8.28
C ASP A 68 -16.42 15.25 6.79
N GLY A 69 -16.05 16.22 5.96
CA GLY A 69 -16.36 16.27 4.53
C GLY A 69 -15.55 15.27 3.68
N GLU A 70 -15.92 15.20 2.40
CA GLU A 70 -15.19 14.41 1.42
C GLU A 70 -13.84 15.08 1.09
N LEU A 71 -12.76 14.29 1.12
CA LEU A 71 -11.43 14.77 0.78
C LEU A 71 -11.35 14.98 -0.74
N GLN A 72 -11.09 16.21 -1.15
CA GLN A 72 -10.95 16.56 -2.57
C GLN A 72 -9.48 16.50 -2.99
N LEU A 73 -9.21 15.85 -4.12
CA LEU A 73 -7.85 15.71 -4.69
C LEU A 73 -7.81 16.21 -6.14
N PRO A 74 -8.15 17.48 -6.42
CA PRO A 74 -8.34 17.98 -7.78
C PRO A 74 -7.07 17.96 -8.65
N THR A 75 -5.90 17.91 -8.02
CA THR A 75 -4.60 17.88 -8.71
C THR A 75 -4.08 16.48 -8.98
N LEU A 76 -4.70 15.44 -8.38
CA LEU A 76 -4.23 14.06 -8.49
C LEU A 76 -4.47 13.52 -9.90
N ALA A 77 -3.40 13.07 -10.57
CA ALA A 77 -3.46 12.55 -11.93
C ALA A 77 -4.18 13.51 -12.90
N ALA A 78 -4.03 14.82 -12.69
CA ALA A 78 -4.82 15.85 -13.40
C ALA A 78 -4.63 15.83 -14.92
N ALA A 79 -3.48 15.36 -15.41
CA ALA A 79 -3.21 15.15 -16.83
C ALA A 79 -4.16 14.15 -17.49
N TYR A 80 -4.80 13.28 -16.70
CA TYR A 80 -5.66 12.19 -17.15
C TYR A 80 -7.14 12.41 -16.83
N ARG A 81 -7.51 13.65 -16.47
CA ARG A 81 -8.87 14.02 -16.03
C ARG A 81 -9.99 13.72 -17.03
N ASP A 82 -9.65 13.70 -18.32
CA ASP A 82 -10.61 13.46 -19.40
C ASP A 82 -10.76 11.97 -19.74
N LEU A 83 -9.97 11.09 -19.12
CA LEU A 83 -10.12 9.65 -19.28
C LEU A 83 -11.29 9.12 -18.45
N ALA A 84 -12.03 8.17 -19.04
CA ALA A 84 -13.09 7.47 -18.34
C ALA A 84 -12.56 6.79 -17.07
N GLY A 85 -13.29 6.94 -15.97
CA GLY A 85 -12.93 6.35 -14.67
C GLY A 85 -11.97 7.18 -13.81
N HIS A 86 -11.41 8.30 -14.31
CA HIS A 86 -10.54 9.20 -13.52
C HIS A 86 -11.21 9.66 -12.22
N ALA A 87 -12.44 10.16 -12.30
CA ALA A 87 -13.17 10.64 -11.13
C ALA A 87 -13.38 9.52 -10.08
N GLY A 88 -13.67 8.30 -10.51
CA GLY A 88 -13.81 7.14 -9.63
C GLY A 88 -12.49 6.74 -8.97
N PHE A 89 -11.39 6.77 -9.72
CA PHE A 89 -10.05 6.55 -9.20
C PHE A 89 -9.67 7.60 -8.14
N VAL A 90 -9.90 8.88 -8.41
CA VAL A 90 -9.60 9.97 -7.46
C VAL A 90 -10.43 9.82 -6.18
N ALA A 91 -11.71 9.49 -6.30
CA ALA A 91 -12.58 9.24 -5.16
C ALA A 91 -12.12 8.04 -4.31
N ASP A 92 -11.68 6.94 -4.94
CA ASP A 92 -11.14 5.77 -4.22
C ASP A 92 -9.83 6.12 -3.48
N VAL A 93 -8.90 6.86 -4.12
CA VAL A 93 -7.69 7.33 -3.46
C VAL A 93 -8.03 8.24 -2.28
N ALA A 94 -8.97 9.17 -2.45
CA ALA A 94 -9.42 10.06 -1.38
C ALA A 94 -10.02 9.28 -0.20
N TRP A 95 -10.85 8.28 -0.49
CA TRP A 95 -11.42 7.41 0.54
C TRP A 95 -10.35 6.64 1.31
N LEU A 96 -9.37 6.05 0.62
CA LEU A 96 -8.25 5.34 1.24
C LEU A 96 -7.40 6.25 2.13
N VAL A 97 -7.10 7.48 1.67
CA VAL A 97 -6.35 8.46 2.46
C VAL A 97 -7.11 8.83 3.73
N ARG A 98 -8.43 9.05 3.64
CA ARG A 98 -9.26 9.33 4.82
C ARG A 98 -9.31 8.14 5.77
N ALA A 99 -9.59 6.94 5.26
CA ALA A 99 -9.64 5.72 6.06
C ALA A 99 -8.31 5.50 6.81
N PHE A 100 -7.18 5.70 6.12
CA PHE A 100 -5.86 5.59 6.74
C PHE A 100 -5.60 6.69 7.78
N SER A 101 -5.93 7.95 7.47
CA SER A 101 -5.83 9.06 8.44
C SER A 101 -6.63 8.80 9.71
N CYS A 102 -7.88 8.32 9.58
CA CYS A 102 -8.71 7.95 10.71
C CYS A 102 -8.12 6.77 11.50
N LEU A 103 -7.56 5.77 10.80
CA LEU A 103 -6.95 4.60 11.42
C LEU A 103 -5.74 4.98 12.29
N VAL A 104 -4.91 5.91 11.82
CA VAL A 104 -3.67 6.31 12.53
C VAL A 104 -3.80 7.59 13.35
N ASP A 105 -5.00 8.18 13.42
CA ASP A 105 -5.27 9.49 14.04
C ASP A 105 -4.29 10.60 13.57
N ALA A 106 -3.99 10.61 12.26
CA ALA A 106 -3.00 11.51 11.69
C ALA A 106 -3.65 12.72 11.02
N ARG A 107 -3.24 13.92 11.45
CA ARG A 107 -3.65 15.19 10.84
C ARG A 107 -3.07 15.42 9.45
N ARG A 108 -1.94 14.77 9.14
CA ARG A 108 -1.21 14.90 7.89
C ARG A 108 -0.82 13.53 7.35
N ILE A 109 -1.13 13.30 6.08
CA ILE A 109 -0.80 12.07 5.35
C ILE A 109 0.02 12.42 4.11
N GLY A 110 1.17 11.78 3.95
CA GLY A 110 1.88 11.77 2.67
C GLY A 110 1.25 10.75 1.72
N LEU A 111 0.91 11.17 0.50
CA LEU A 111 0.41 10.32 -0.58
C LEU A 111 1.47 10.24 -1.68
N ARG A 112 1.85 9.03 -2.09
CA ARG A 112 2.67 8.79 -3.28
C ARG A 112 1.93 7.92 -4.29
N LEU A 113 1.74 8.45 -5.49
CA LEU A 113 1.19 7.74 -6.64
C LEU A 113 2.29 7.52 -7.67
N ARG A 114 2.56 6.27 -8.05
CA ARG A 114 3.59 5.94 -9.03
C ARG A 114 3.17 4.82 -9.97
N MET A 115 3.44 5.01 -11.24
CA MET A 115 3.55 3.91 -12.21
C MET A 115 4.96 3.34 -12.13
N LEU A 116 5.08 2.03 -11.95
CA LEU A 116 6.38 1.36 -11.80
C LEU A 116 6.71 0.53 -13.03
N ASP A 117 7.89 0.77 -13.60
CA ASP A 117 8.50 -0.07 -14.63
C ASP A 117 9.35 -1.18 -14.02
N LYS A 118 9.83 -0.99 -12.78
CA LYS A 118 10.70 -1.89 -12.02
C LYS A 118 10.28 -1.93 -10.55
N PRO A 119 10.58 -3.02 -9.81
CA PRO A 119 10.36 -3.07 -8.36
C PRO A 119 11.16 -1.96 -7.66
N MET A 120 10.50 -1.15 -6.82
CA MET A 120 11.20 -0.15 -5.98
C MET A 120 12.13 -0.82 -4.96
N CYS A 121 11.69 -1.95 -4.41
CA CYS A 121 12.43 -2.74 -3.45
C CYS A 121 12.56 -4.17 -3.99
N PRO A 122 13.61 -4.47 -4.79
CA PRO A 122 13.81 -5.80 -5.36
C PRO A 122 14.20 -6.86 -4.31
N ARG A 123 14.20 -6.49 -3.03
CA ARG A 123 14.60 -7.32 -1.90
C ARG A 123 13.55 -7.22 -0.81
N PHE A 124 13.25 -8.36 -0.19
CA PHE A 124 12.39 -8.39 0.99
C PHE A 124 13.07 -7.67 2.16
N HIS A 125 12.30 -6.79 2.80
CA HIS A 125 12.73 -6.02 3.94
C HIS A 125 11.56 -5.82 4.90
N VAL A 126 11.87 -5.34 6.10
CA VAL A 126 10.88 -4.78 7.01
C VAL A 126 10.92 -3.27 6.84
N ASP A 127 9.76 -2.68 6.63
CA ASP A 127 9.62 -1.24 6.63
C ASP A 127 9.90 -0.69 8.03
N HIS A 128 10.74 0.34 8.12
CA HIS A 128 11.07 1.03 9.38
C HIS A 128 10.25 2.31 9.53
N VAL A 129 8.98 2.25 9.12
CA VAL A 129 8.00 3.33 9.34
C VAL A 129 6.93 2.83 10.32
N PRO A 130 6.28 3.72 11.10
CA PRO A 130 5.31 3.27 12.10
C PRO A 130 4.14 2.49 11.49
N LEU A 131 3.59 2.98 10.38
CA LEU A 131 2.60 2.27 9.57
C LEU A 131 2.56 2.88 8.16
N ARG A 132 2.24 2.06 7.16
CA ARG A 132 1.97 2.52 5.80
C ARG A 132 0.83 1.74 5.17
N LEU A 133 0.03 2.42 4.36
CA LEU A 133 -0.95 1.77 3.50
C LEU A 133 -0.38 1.65 2.09
N ILE A 134 -0.43 0.43 1.54
CA ILE A 134 -0.05 0.15 0.16
C ILE A 134 -1.26 -0.42 -0.59
N THR A 135 -1.52 0.10 -1.79
CA THR A 135 -2.54 -0.43 -2.70
C THR A 135 -2.02 -0.49 -4.13
N THR A 136 -2.51 -1.48 -4.88
CA THR A 136 -2.22 -1.65 -6.30
C THR A 136 -3.51 -1.58 -7.10
N TYR A 137 -3.54 -0.71 -8.11
CA TYR A 137 -4.72 -0.52 -8.95
C TYR A 137 -4.73 -1.42 -10.19
N ALA A 138 -3.56 -1.72 -10.74
CA ALA A 138 -3.42 -2.58 -11.91
C ALA A 138 -2.05 -3.27 -11.90
N GLY A 139 -1.98 -4.43 -12.55
CA GLY A 139 -0.74 -5.18 -12.72
C GLY A 139 -0.28 -6.02 -11.53
N ALA A 140 0.97 -6.51 -11.55
CA ALA A 140 1.49 -7.27 -10.40
C ALA A 140 1.66 -6.34 -9.19
N GLY A 141 1.00 -6.69 -8.09
CA GLY A 141 1.09 -5.96 -6.83
C GLY A 141 2.36 -6.25 -6.05
N SER A 142 2.38 -5.84 -4.79
CA SER A 142 3.51 -6.10 -3.89
C SER A 142 3.56 -7.56 -3.44
N GLU A 143 4.72 -8.19 -3.61
CA GLU A 143 5.01 -9.52 -3.05
C GLU A 143 5.22 -9.43 -1.54
N ARG A 144 4.78 -10.47 -0.83
CA ARG A 144 4.84 -10.57 0.63
C ARG A 144 5.34 -11.97 1.00
N LEU A 145 6.27 -12.04 1.94
CA LEU A 145 6.69 -13.31 2.54
C LEU A 145 5.73 -13.69 3.66
N ARG A 146 5.32 -14.95 3.76
CA ARG A 146 4.64 -15.43 4.97
C ARG A 146 5.67 -15.54 6.09
N GLU A 147 5.25 -15.34 7.33
CA GLU A 147 6.15 -15.54 8.46
C GLU A 147 6.63 -16.99 8.47
N GLY A 148 7.94 -17.20 8.56
CA GLY A 148 8.58 -18.51 8.48
C GLY A 148 9.14 -18.91 7.10
N ASP A 149 8.70 -18.28 6.01
CA ASP A 149 9.21 -18.58 4.65
C ASP A 149 10.70 -18.18 4.49
N MET A 150 11.16 -17.24 5.31
CA MET A 150 12.56 -16.81 5.35
C MET A 150 12.98 -16.48 6.78
N GLN A 151 14.23 -16.81 7.13
CA GLN A 151 14.84 -16.34 8.36
C GLN A 151 15.03 -14.81 8.31
N ARG A 152 14.46 -14.07 9.26
CA ARG A 152 14.52 -12.58 9.30
C ARG A 152 15.92 -11.99 9.15
N ARG A 153 16.95 -12.66 9.70
CA ARG A 153 18.37 -12.26 9.56
C ARG A 153 18.91 -12.29 8.12
N ARG A 154 18.19 -12.93 7.20
CA ARG A 154 18.53 -13.04 5.77
C ARG A 154 17.66 -12.16 4.88
N LEU A 155 16.75 -11.35 5.45
CA LEU A 155 16.05 -10.31 4.70
C LEU A 155 17.10 -9.37 4.07
N GLY A 156 16.91 -9.01 2.81
CA GLY A 156 17.87 -8.19 2.06
C GLY A 156 19.02 -8.96 1.41
N ASP A 157 19.16 -10.28 1.64
CA ASP A 157 20.15 -11.12 0.97
C ASP A 157 19.59 -11.69 -0.36
N PRO A 158 20.11 -11.27 -1.52
CA PRO A 158 19.60 -11.71 -2.82
C PRO A 158 19.82 -13.20 -3.07
N SER A 159 20.79 -13.84 -2.42
CA SER A 159 21.03 -15.30 -2.56
C SER A 159 19.94 -16.16 -1.89
N CYS A 160 19.09 -15.51 -1.09
CA CYS A 160 18.05 -16.16 -0.29
C CYS A 160 16.65 -15.98 -0.86
N HIS A 161 16.53 -15.32 -2.01
CA HIS A 161 15.22 -15.00 -2.57
C HIS A 161 14.42 -16.29 -2.79
N PRO A 162 13.26 -16.48 -2.14
CA PRO A 162 12.39 -17.60 -2.47
C PRO A 162 12.00 -17.45 -3.94
N ALA A 163 12.04 -18.55 -4.69
CA ALA A 163 11.78 -18.50 -6.13
C ALA A 163 10.35 -17.99 -6.38
N ALA A 164 10.21 -16.75 -6.83
CA ALA A 164 8.93 -16.13 -7.18
C ALA A 164 8.72 -16.14 -8.70
N ARG A 165 7.50 -16.49 -9.11
CA ARG A 165 7.08 -16.66 -10.50
C ARG A 165 6.67 -15.31 -11.10
N GLY A 166 7.30 -14.93 -12.22
CA GLY A 166 6.71 -14.16 -13.32
C GLY A 166 6.24 -12.73 -13.01
N TRP A 167 7.11 -11.75 -13.27
CA TRP A 167 6.79 -10.32 -13.24
C TRP A 167 5.96 -9.86 -14.46
N ARG A 168 4.92 -9.04 -14.23
CA ARG A 168 4.39 -8.05 -15.20
C ARG A 168 4.08 -6.73 -14.46
N ARG A 169 4.31 -5.59 -15.11
CA ARG A 169 4.16 -4.20 -14.60
C ARG A 169 2.94 -4.02 -13.69
N GLY A 170 3.06 -3.21 -12.62
CA GLY A 170 1.94 -2.84 -11.75
C GLY A 170 2.10 -1.49 -11.04
N VAL A 171 0.96 -0.92 -10.63
CA VAL A 171 0.85 0.36 -9.91
C VAL A 171 1.00 0.09 -8.42
N VAL A 172 1.88 0.81 -7.71
CA VAL A 172 2.02 0.66 -6.24
C VAL A 172 1.91 2.05 -5.60
N GLN A 173 0.90 2.23 -4.77
CA GLN A 173 0.70 3.41 -3.93
C GLN A 173 1.32 3.16 -2.55
N GLY A 174 1.96 4.17 -1.95
CA GLY A 174 2.42 4.10 -0.57
C GLY A 174 2.10 5.39 0.16
N GLY A 175 1.29 5.30 1.22
CA GLY A 175 1.13 6.40 2.17
C GLY A 175 2.29 6.40 3.18
N GLU A 176 2.94 7.54 3.41
CA GLU A 176 3.99 7.70 4.42
C GLU A 176 3.57 8.81 5.40
N MET A 177 3.72 8.57 6.70
CA MET A 177 3.44 9.61 7.70
C MET A 177 4.56 10.64 7.67
N ALA A 178 4.22 11.90 7.45
CA ALA A 178 5.10 13.02 7.77
C ALA A 178 4.79 13.45 9.21
N GLY A 179 5.81 13.37 10.08
CA GLY A 179 5.74 13.88 11.45
C GLY A 179 5.50 15.39 11.52
#